data_AF-A0A354NUU3-F1
#
_entry.id   AF-A0A354NUU3-F1
#
_cell.length_a   1.000
_cell.length_b   1.000
_cell.length_c   1.000
_cell.angle_alpha   90.00
_cell.angle_beta   90.00
_cell.angle_gamma   90.00
#
_symmetry.space_group_name_H-M   'P 1'
#
loop_
_entity.id
_entity.type
_entity.pdbx_description
1 polymer ?
#
loop_
_entity_poly.entity_id
_entity_poly.type
_entity_poly.pdbx_seq_one_letter_code
_entity_poly.pdbx_strand_id
1 'polypeptide(L)'
;MSLPTPLLPVSSFVALTDRAVVETVYESVTISELAEIIEAIPRNELAIQWDVAVEFSIPEGIMTSHLEDAEARVDERLLWLGAHVPEDVSLGYRLSYGDAGHQCAQILRCAQYDIVLMLK
;
A
#
# COMPACT_ATOMS: atom_id res chain seq x y z
N MET A 1 -8.41 7.34 -8.87
CA MET A 1 -7.38 6.52 -9.54
C MET A 1 -6.78 5.57 -8.53
N SER A 2 -6.61 4.29 -8.88
CA SER A 2 -5.95 3.28 -8.02
C SER A 2 -4.48 3.17 -8.37
N LEU A 3 -3.61 3.29 -7.38
CA LEU A 3 -2.16 3.08 -7.48
C LEU A 3 -1.76 1.95 -6.52
N PRO A 4 -0.86 1.04 -6.90
CA PRO A 4 -0.28 0.10 -5.95
C PRO A 4 0.57 0.86 -4.93
N THR A 5 0.60 0.39 -3.69
CA THR A 5 1.68 0.78 -2.78
C THR A 5 3.02 0.31 -3.35
N PRO A 6 4.15 0.98 -3.02
CA PRO A 6 5.48 0.51 -3.42
C PRO A 6 5.81 -0.91 -2.92
N LEU A 7 5.25 -1.31 -1.77
CA LEU A 7 5.52 -2.61 -1.15
C LEU A 7 4.98 -3.77 -2.00
N LEU A 8 3.86 -3.60 -2.70
CA LEU A 8 3.22 -4.64 -3.52
C LEU A 8 4.08 -5.15 -4.69
N PRO A 9 4.51 -4.31 -5.67
CA PRO A 9 5.32 -4.77 -6.79
C PRO A 9 6.69 -5.26 -6.34
N VAL A 10 7.28 -4.62 -5.32
CA VAL A 10 8.58 -5.05 -4.76
C VAL A 10 8.47 -6.43 -4.12
N SER A 11 7.44 -6.68 -3.32
CA SER A 11 7.23 -7.98 -2.68
C SER A 11 6.88 -9.08 -3.68
N SER A 12 6.28 -8.73 -4.82
CA SER A 12 5.85 -9.69 -5.83
C SER A 12 6.94 -10.07 -6.83
N PHE A 13 7.81 -9.12 -7.20
CA PHE A 13 8.70 -9.28 -8.37
C PHE A 13 10.18 -9.10 -8.09
N VAL A 14 10.56 -8.64 -6.89
CA VAL A 14 11.97 -8.40 -6.54
C VAL A 14 12.48 -9.49 -5.60
N ALA A 15 13.71 -9.94 -5.84
CA ALA A 15 14.38 -10.91 -4.99
C ALA A 15 14.51 -10.36 -3.56
N LEU A 16 14.27 -11.21 -2.56
CA LEU A 16 14.18 -10.81 -1.14
C LEU A 16 15.37 -9.95 -0.68
N THR A 17 16.59 -10.29 -1.12
CA THR A 17 17.83 -9.58 -0.75
C THR A 17 17.90 -8.14 -1.27
N ASP A 18 17.16 -7.81 -2.33
CA ASP A 18 17.24 -6.51 -3.00
C ASP A 18 16.03 -5.61 -2.67
N ARG A 19 15.00 -6.16 -2.01
CA ARG A 19 13.72 -5.46 -1.80
C ARG A 19 13.84 -4.14 -1.07
N ALA A 20 14.67 -4.06 -0.02
CA ALA A 20 14.83 -2.81 0.74
C ALA A 20 15.38 -1.67 -0.13
N VAL A 21 16.38 -1.97 -0.97
CA VAL A 21 16.99 -0.99 -1.86
C VAL A 21 16.03 -0.59 -2.97
N VAL A 22 15.36 -1.58 -3.58
CA VAL A 22 14.42 -1.32 -4.69
C VAL A 22 13.18 -0.57 -4.20
N GLU A 23 12.63 -0.91 -3.03
CA GLU A 23 11.49 -0.22 -2.43
C GLU A 23 11.76 1.27 -2.24
N THR A 24 12.94 1.62 -1.72
CA THR A 24 13.33 3.03 -1.52
C THR A 24 13.29 3.82 -2.83
N VAL A 25 13.84 3.24 -3.90
CA VAL A 25 13.84 3.89 -5.22
C VAL A 25 12.43 3.94 -5.80
N TYR A 26 11.69 2.82 -5.71
CA TYR A 26 10.32 2.70 -6.23
C TYR A 26 9.37 3.69 -5.57
N GLU A 27 9.47 3.86 -4.25
CA GLU A 27 8.70 4.85 -3.49
C GLU A 27 9.00 6.26 -3.97
N SER A 28 10.29 6.63 -4.13
CA SER A 28 10.65 7.97 -4.58
C SER A 28 10.05 8.33 -5.94
N VAL A 29 10.03 7.38 -6.87
CA VAL A 29 9.43 7.55 -8.19
C VAL A 29 7.91 7.59 -8.09
N THR A 30 7.31 6.71 -7.29
CA THR A 30 5.85 6.68 -7.03
C THR A 30 5.35 8.01 -6.48
N ILE A 31 6.10 8.63 -5.56
CA ILE A 31 5.76 9.94 -5.00
C ILE A 31 5.92 11.05 -6.04
N SER A 32 6.96 10.98 -6.90
CA SER A 32 7.12 11.93 -8.00
C SER A 32 5.95 11.84 -8.99
N GLU A 33 5.55 10.64 -9.40
CA GLU A 33 4.43 10.43 -10.31
C GLU A 33 3.10 10.87 -9.69
N LEU A 34 2.90 10.60 -8.39
CA LEU A 34 1.74 11.08 -7.65
C LEU A 34 1.64 12.62 -7.70
N ALA A 35 2.76 13.33 -7.52
CA ALA A 35 2.79 14.78 -7.62
C ALA A 35 2.39 15.26 -9.02
N GLU A 36 2.93 14.65 -10.08
CA GLU A 36 2.57 14.97 -11.47
C GLU A 36 1.07 14.76 -11.74
N ILE A 37 0.49 13.66 -11.24
CA ILE A 37 -0.95 13.38 -11.32
C ILE A 37 -1.77 14.48 -10.65
N ILE A 38 -1.39 14.87 -9.43
CA ILE A 38 -2.09 15.89 -8.65
C ILE A 38 -1.99 17.27 -9.31
N GLU A 39 -0.89 17.57 -10.01
CA GLU A 39 -0.73 18.81 -10.76
C GLU A 39 -1.53 18.81 -12.07
N ALA A 40 -1.67 17.65 -12.73
CA ALA A 40 -2.30 17.53 -14.04
C ALA A 40 -3.84 17.52 -13.99
N ILE A 41 -4.45 17.14 -12.87
CA ILE A 41 -5.90 16.95 -12.75
C ILE A 41 -6.48 17.94 -11.73
N PRO A 42 -7.59 18.65 -12.02
CA PRO A 42 -8.27 19.48 -11.03
C PRO A 42 -8.59 18.67 -9.75
N ARG A 43 -8.18 19.20 -8.59
CA ARG A 43 -8.20 18.47 -7.32
C ARG A 43 -9.60 18.05 -6.87
N ASN A 44 -10.59 18.89 -7.17
CA ASN A 44 -12.02 18.62 -6.93
C ASN A 44 -12.62 17.55 -7.85
N GLU A 45 -11.87 17.09 -8.86
CA GLU A 45 -12.24 16.00 -9.77
C GLU A 45 -11.33 14.77 -9.58
N LEU A 46 -10.37 14.85 -8.64
CA LEU A 46 -9.37 13.81 -8.39
C LEU A 46 -9.66 13.08 -7.08
N ALA A 47 -9.61 11.75 -7.16
CA ALA A 47 -9.48 10.88 -5.99
C ALA A 47 -8.25 9.99 -6.17
N ILE A 48 -7.45 9.85 -5.13
CA ILE A 48 -6.31 8.92 -5.06
C ILE A 48 -6.71 7.74 -4.18
N GLN A 49 -6.42 6.53 -4.66
CA GLN A 49 -6.67 5.30 -3.92
C GLN A 49 -5.40 4.45 -3.92
N TRP A 50 -4.95 4.03 -2.75
CA TRP A 50 -3.85 3.08 -2.60
C TRP A 50 -4.38 1.65 -2.56
N ASP A 51 -3.81 0.77 -3.38
CA ASP A 51 -4.14 -0.65 -3.38
C ASP A 51 -3.28 -1.39 -2.35
N VAL A 52 -3.94 -1.84 -1.29
CA VAL A 52 -3.34 -2.50 -0.13
C VAL A 52 -3.64 -3.99 -0.25
N ALA A 53 -2.62 -4.79 -0.58
CA ALA A 53 -2.77 -6.23 -0.80
C ALA A 53 -1.80 -7.04 0.06
N VAL A 54 -0.50 -6.74 -0.06
CA VAL A 54 0.55 -7.49 0.65
C VAL A 54 0.70 -7.02 2.09
N GLU A 55 0.25 -5.81 2.40
CA GLU A 55 0.31 -5.14 3.69
C GLU A 55 -0.46 -5.88 4.79
N PHE A 56 -1.42 -6.74 4.43
CA PHE A 56 -2.05 -7.66 5.38
C PHE A 56 -1.37 -9.03 5.41
N SER A 57 -0.94 -9.51 4.24
CA SER A 57 -0.31 -10.82 4.11
C SER A 57 1.06 -10.89 4.79
N ILE A 58 1.79 -9.78 4.84
CA ILE A 58 3.13 -9.68 5.41
C ILE A 58 3.09 -9.77 6.95
N PRO A 59 2.31 -8.96 7.70
CA PRO A 59 2.17 -9.11 9.15
C PRO A 59 1.58 -10.46 9.57
N GLU A 60 0.69 -11.04 8.76
CA GLU A 60 0.13 -12.38 9.00
C GLU A 60 1.11 -13.53 8.73
N GLY A 61 2.30 -13.23 8.20
CA GLY A 61 3.32 -14.23 7.86
C GLY A 61 2.97 -15.10 6.65
N ILE A 62 1.93 -14.75 5.89
CA ILE A 62 1.51 -15.42 4.65
C ILE A 62 2.52 -15.12 3.53
N MET A 63 3.02 -13.89 3.47
CA MET A 63 4.01 -13.46 2.49
C MET A 63 5.36 -13.16 3.14
N THR A 64 6.43 -13.76 2.60
CA THR A 64 7.79 -13.44 3.04
C THR A 64 8.14 -12.00 2.69
N SER A 65 8.71 -11.28 3.65
CA SER A 65 9.04 -9.86 3.56
C SER A 65 10.46 -9.57 4.06
N HIS A 66 11.02 -8.44 3.61
CA HIS A 66 12.25 -7.85 4.13
C HIS A 66 12.02 -6.93 5.34
N LEU A 67 10.78 -6.73 5.75
CA LEU A 67 10.42 -5.87 6.89
C LEU A 67 10.64 -6.60 8.23
N GLU A 68 11.43 -5.99 9.09
CA GLU A 68 11.47 -6.31 10.53
C GLU A 68 10.33 -5.56 11.23
N ASP A 69 9.60 -6.23 12.13
CA ASP A 69 8.38 -5.69 12.76
C ASP A 69 7.32 -5.28 11.71
N ALA A 70 6.84 -6.29 10.97
CA ALA A 70 5.99 -6.13 9.79
C ALA A 70 4.75 -5.24 10.01
N GLU A 71 4.08 -5.35 11.17
CA GLU A 71 2.88 -4.58 11.49
C GLU A 71 3.19 -3.08 11.54
N ALA A 72 4.12 -2.68 12.41
CA ALA A 72 4.53 -1.28 12.55
C ALA A 72 5.07 -0.70 11.24
N ARG A 73 5.85 -1.48 10.47
CA ARG A 73 6.45 -1.02 9.21
C ARG A 73 5.46 -0.86 8.07
N VAL A 74 4.39 -1.64 8.05
CA VAL A 74 3.29 -1.46 7.11
C VAL A 74 2.52 -0.19 7.46
N ASP A 75 2.20 0.03 8.73
CA ASP A 75 1.48 1.23 9.18
C ASP A 75 2.25 2.51 8.83
N GLU A 76 3.55 2.54 9.10
CA GLU A 76 4.45 3.66 8.74
C GLU A 76 4.36 4.01 7.25
N ARG A 77 4.35 3.00 6.37
CA ARG A 77 4.27 3.19 4.91
C ARG A 77 2.91 3.72 4.48
N LEU A 78 1.83 3.16 5.01
CA LEU A 78 0.47 3.60 4.65
C LEU A 78 0.22 5.05 5.09
N LEU A 79 0.70 5.43 6.28
CA LEU A 79 0.65 6.80 6.77
C LEU A 79 1.51 7.74 5.92
N TRP A 80 2.73 7.32 5.56
CA TRP A 80 3.62 8.08 4.70
C TRP A 80 3.01 8.36 3.32
N LEU A 81 2.45 7.35 2.67
CA LEU A 81 1.77 7.49 1.38
C LEU A 81 0.53 8.39 1.47
N GLY A 82 -0.26 8.26 2.55
CA GLY A 82 -1.42 9.11 2.79
C GLY A 82 -1.05 10.57 3.02
N ALA A 83 0.06 10.84 3.69
CA ALA A 83 0.55 12.20 3.96
C ALA A 83 0.96 12.95 2.68
N HIS A 84 1.29 12.25 1.59
CA HIS A 84 1.61 12.84 0.30
C HIS A 84 0.38 13.22 -0.54
N VAL A 85 -0.83 12.84 -0.10
CA VAL A 85 -2.08 13.26 -0.74
C VAL A 85 -2.58 14.54 -0.05
N PRO A 86 -2.79 15.64 -0.81
CA PRO A 86 -3.32 16.89 -0.28
C PRO A 86 -4.70 16.73 0.37
N GLU A 87 -5.01 17.57 1.35
CA GLU A 87 -6.27 17.51 2.09
C GLU A 87 -7.51 17.81 1.23
N ASP A 88 -7.33 18.53 0.13
CA ASP A 88 -8.40 18.86 -0.83
C ASP A 88 -8.58 17.80 -1.94
N VAL A 89 -7.83 16.69 -1.86
CA VAL A 89 -7.94 15.53 -2.76
C VAL A 89 -8.50 14.35 -1.96
N SER A 90 -9.53 13.69 -2.49
CA SER A 90 -10.12 12.52 -1.81
C SER A 90 -9.13 11.36 -1.77
N LEU A 91 -8.87 10.80 -0.58
CA LEU A 91 -7.99 9.66 -0.36
C LEU A 91 -8.79 8.40 0.02
N GLY A 92 -8.46 7.27 -0.58
CA GLY A 92 -8.98 5.96 -0.20
C GLY A 92 -7.90 4.89 -0.12
N TYR A 93 -8.21 3.79 0.57
CA TYR A 93 -7.39 2.58 0.59
C TYR A 93 -8.27 1.40 0.15
N ARG A 94 -7.89 0.75 -0.94
CA ARG A 94 -8.58 -0.45 -1.43
C ARG A 94 -7.92 -1.68 -0.83
N LEU A 95 -8.65 -2.35 0.04
CA LEU A 95 -8.19 -3.58 0.67
C LEU A 95 -8.44 -4.75 -0.28
N SER A 96 -7.36 -5.29 -0.83
CA SER A 96 -7.39 -6.44 -1.75
C SER A 96 -7.07 -7.69 -0.95
N TYR A 97 -8.09 -8.24 -0.32
CA TYR A 97 -7.99 -9.52 0.39
C TYR A 97 -8.17 -10.66 -0.62
N GLY A 98 -7.06 -11.27 -1.04
CA GLY A 98 -7.07 -12.38 -1.98
C GLY A 98 -5.78 -13.19 -1.90
N ASP A 99 -5.90 -14.50 -2.06
CA ASP A 99 -4.77 -15.39 -2.31
C ASP A 99 -4.44 -15.39 -3.80
N ALA A 100 -3.20 -15.09 -4.18
CA ALA A 100 -2.70 -15.16 -5.55
C ALA A 100 -2.78 -16.58 -6.17
N GLY A 101 -3.01 -17.61 -5.36
CA GLY A 101 -3.27 -19.01 -5.71
C GLY A 101 -4.76 -19.43 -5.77
N HIS A 102 -5.71 -18.51 -5.58
CA HIS A 102 -7.17 -18.74 -5.60
C HIS A 102 -7.72 -19.73 -4.54
N GLN A 103 -6.99 -20.00 -3.46
CA GLN A 103 -7.42 -20.76 -2.30
C GLN A 103 -7.89 -19.79 -1.19
N CYS A 104 -9.15 -19.37 -1.26
CA CYS A 104 -9.80 -18.49 -0.27
C CYS A 104 -9.91 -19.05 1.17
N ALA A 105 -9.13 -20.06 1.57
CA ALA A 105 -9.40 -20.86 2.77
C ALA A 105 -8.62 -20.45 4.04
N GLN A 106 -7.76 -19.43 4.01
CA GLN A 106 -6.89 -19.13 5.18
C GLN A 106 -7.07 -17.76 5.85
N ILE A 107 -8.02 -16.94 5.40
CA ILE A 107 -8.17 -15.60 5.94
C ILE A 107 -9.36 -15.56 6.92
N LEU A 108 -9.19 -16.18 8.08
CA LEU A 108 -10.25 -16.36 9.10
C LEU A 108 -10.25 -15.28 10.21
N ARG A 109 -9.43 -14.22 10.12
CA ARG A 109 -9.31 -13.19 11.18
C ARG A 109 -9.74 -11.76 10.82
N CYS A 110 -10.19 -11.49 9.59
CA CYS A 110 -10.44 -10.10 9.15
C CYS A 110 -11.69 -9.42 9.68
N ALA A 111 -12.60 -10.12 10.35
CA ALA A 111 -13.75 -9.46 10.99
C ALA A 111 -13.36 -8.67 12.26
N GLN A 112 -12.08 -8.70 12.66
CA GLN A 112 -11.61 -8.06 13.90
C GLN A 112 -10.84 -6.76 13.66
N TYR A 113 -10.48 -6.44 12.42
CA TYR A 113 -9.88 -5.16 12.08
C TYR A 113 -10.94 -4.24 11.47
N ASP A 114 -11.83 -3.73 12.33
CA ASP A 114 -12.46 -2.41 12.13
C ASP A 114 -11.35 -1.34 12.17
N ILE A 115 -10.42 -1.37 11.21
CA ILE A 115 -9.42 -0.33 11.06
C ILE A 115 -10.03 0.76 10.20
N VAL A 116 -10.60 1.69 10.94
CA VAL A 116 -10.76 3.11 10.60
C VAL A 116 -9.53 3.60 9.85
N LEU A 117 -9.63 3.68 8.52
CA LEU A 117 -8.85 4.62 7.73
C LEU A 117 -9.76 5.78 7.34
N MET A 118 -10.31 6.44 8.37
CA MET A 118 -10.56 7.87 8.34
C MET A 118 -9.29 8.55 8.87
N LEU A 119 -8.27 8.65 8.03
CA LEU A 119 -7.08 9.45 8.32
C LEU A 119 -6.77 10.38 7.15
N LYS A 120 -7.78 11.19 6.83
CA LYS A 120 -7.78 12.66 6.72
C LYS A 120 -9.20 13.11 6.37
#